data_AF-A0A9E2Y1J3-F1
#
_entry.id   AF-A0A9E2Y1J3-F1
#
_cell.length_a   1.000
_cell.length_b   1.000
_cell.length_c   1.000
_cell.angle_alpha   90.00
_cell.angle_beta   90.00
_cell.angle_gamma   90.00
#
_symmetry.space_group_name_H-M   'P 1'
#
loop_
_entity.id
_entity.type
_entity.pdbx_description
1 polymer ?
#
loop_
_entity_poly.entity_id
_entity_poly.type
_entity_poly.pdbx_seq_one_letter_code
_entity_poly.pdbx_strand_id
1 'polypeptide(L)'
;MSDIFREIDEELRRDNLLKLWSRYGRYIVALAVLVLVVAGGIVAWRDHQLSERRAQSMRYSSALSLVREGKDAEAAKVFALVAQEGGGYSTLASFEEAELLAKSGDHKGAVAAYDRIAAKAGIDPIFRELATLLSVMQG
;
A
#
# COMPACT_ATOMS: atom_id res chain seq x y z
N MET A 1 28.07 9.15 -60.50
CA MET A 1 26.82 8.42 -60.87
C MET A 1 26.22 7.62 -59.70
N SER A 2 26.57 7.93 -58.44
CA SER A 2 26.01 7.26 -57.26
C SER A 2 25.00 8.12 -56.48
N ASP A 3 24.99 9.44 -56.69
CA ASP A 3 24.15 10.35 -55.91
C ASP A 3 22.70 10.35 -56.38
N ILE A 4 22.43 10.39 -57.69
CA ILE A 4 21.05 10.37 -58.23
C ILE A 4 20.29 9.09 -57.84
N PHE A 5 20.95 7.92 -57.81
CA PHE A 5 20.29 6.67 -57.41
C PHE A 5 20.03 6.60 -55.89
N ARG A 6 20.91 7.21 -55.06
CA ARG A 6 20.65 7.34 -53.62
C ARG A 6 19.52 8.32 -53.33
N GLU A 7 19.48 9.43 -54.04
CA GLU A 7 18.48 10.49 -53.87
C GLU A 7 17.07 9.98 -54.26
N ILE A 8 16.97 9.19 -55.33
CA ILE A 8 15.72 8.54 -55.75
C ILE A 8 15.29 7.42 -54.76
N ASP A 9 16.21 6.59 -54.26
CA ASP A 9 15.89 5.58 -53.25
C ASP A 9 15.46 6.21 -51.91
N GLU A 10 16.02 7.38 -51.56
CA GLU A 10 15.64 8.14 -50.37
C GLU A 10 14.23 8.72 -50.49
N GLU A 11 13.86 9.29 -51.64
CA GLU A 11 12.49 9.76 -51.90
C GLU A 11 11.47 8.62 -51.85
N LEU A 12 11.77 7.47 -52.47
CA LEU A 12 10.90 6.29 -52.46
C LEU A 12 10.74 5.66 -51.07
N ARG A 13 11.80 5.64 -50.26
CA ARG A 13 11.72 5.24 -48.84
C ARG A 13 10.84 6.18 -48.05
N ARG A 14 10.99 7.49 -48.28
CA ARG A 14 10.22 8.52 -47.58
C ARG A 14 8.73 8.40 -47.91
N ASP A 15 8.39 8.21 -49.18
CA ASP A 15 7.00 8.03 -49.62
C ASP A 15 6.36 6.74 -49.09
N ASN A 16 7.12 5.63 -49.04
CA ASN A 16 6.63 4.40 -48.44
C ASN A 16 6.42 4.54 -46.92
N LEU A 17 7.33 5.21 -46.22
CA LEU A 17 7.17 5.52 -44.78
C LEU A 17 5.96 6.43 -44.54
N LEU A 18 5.73 7.43 -45.40
CA LEU A 18 4.56 8.31 -45.33
C LEU A 18 3.24 7.57 -45.64
N LYS A 19 3.24 6.61 -46.58
CA LYS A 19 2.08 5.73 -46.84
C LYS A 19 1.78 4.80 -45.67
N LEU A 20 2.81 4.22 -45.05
CA LEU A 20 2.68 3.42 -43.83
C LEU A 20 2.18 4.28 -42.67
N TRP A 21 2.70 5.49 -42.48
CA TRP A 21 2.27 6.41 -41.43
C TRP A 21 0.85 6.95 -41.65
N SER A 22 0.46 7.30 -42.87
CA SER A 22 -0.92 7.74 -43.14
C SER A 22 -1.95 6.63 -42.90
N ARG A 23 -1.58 5.36 -43.14
CA ARG A 23 -2.46 4.20 -42.91
C ARG A 23 -2.46 3.71 -41.46
N TYR A 24 -1.30 3.62 -40.82
CA TYR A 24 -1.12 3.01 -39.48
C TYR A 24 -0.87 4.03 -38.36
N GLY A 25 -0.44 5.24 -38.68
CA GLY A 25 -0.10 6.28 -37.70
C GLY A 25 -1.26 6.61 -36.77
N ARG A 26 -2.50 6.61 -37.27
CA ARG A 26 -3.68 6.80 -36.40
C ARG A 26 -3.85 5.67 -35.37
N TYR A 27 -3.57 4.42 -35.74
CA TYR A 27 -3.63 3.28 -34.82
C TYR A 27 -2.48 3.31 -33.82
N ILE A 28 -1.26 3.70 -34.24
CA ILE A 28 -0.11 3.87 -33.36
C ILE A 28 -0.39 4.95 -32.32
N VAL A 29 -0.93 6.10 -32.75
CA VAL A 29 -1.31 7.19 -31.84
C VAL A 29 -2.43 6.75 -30.90
N ALA A 30 -3.46 6.07 -31.40
CA ALA A 30 -4.55 5.55 -30.56
C ALA A 30 -4.03 4.55 -29.50
N LEU A 31 -3.10 3.66 -29.87
CA LEU A 31 -2.47 2.73 -28.95
C LEU A 31 -1.63 3.46 -27.89
N ALA A 32 -0.84 4.47 -28.31
CA ALA A 32 -0.06 5.28 -27.38
C ALA A 32 -0.94 6.01 -26.36
N VAL A 33 -2.05 6.61 -26.82
CA VAL A 33 -3.03 7.26 -25.93
C VAL A 33 -3.66 6.26 -24.97
N LEU A 34 -4.05 5.07 -25.46
CA LEU A 34 -4.62 4.00 -24.61
C LEU A 34 -3.64 3.62 -23.48
N VAL A 35 -2.37 3.42 -23.81
CA VAL A 35 -1.32 3.09 -22.81
C VAL A 35 -1.19 4.19 -21.77
N LEU A 36 -1.21 5.47 -22.18
CA LEU A 36 -1.14 6.60 -21.27
C LEU A 36 -2.36 6.68 -20.33
N VAL A 37 -3.57 6.42 -20.84
CA VAL A 37 -4.79 6.40 -20.00
C VAL A 37 -4.72 5.26 -18.99
N VAL A 38 -4.33 4.06 -19.41
CA VAL A 38 -4.19 2.90 -18.51
C VAL A 38 -3.13 3.17 -17.44
N ALA A 39 -1.95 3.67 -17.84
CA ALA A 39 -0.88 4.01 -16.90
C ALA A 39 -1.32 5.11 -15.91
N GLY A 40 -1.99 6.16 -16.41
CA GLY A 40 -2.53 7.24 -15.57
C GLY A 40 -3.55 6.75 -14.55
N GLY A 41 -4.46 5.85 -14.96
CA GLY A 41 -5.42 5.22 -14.05
C GLY A 41 -4.75 4.38 -12.96
N ILE A 42 -3.73 3.59 -13.31
CA ILE A 42 -2.95 2.80 -12.34
C ILE A 42 -2.21 3.70 -11.35
N VAL A 43 -1.59 4.78 -11.83
CA VAL A 43 -0.87 5.73 -10.97
C VAL A 43 -1.84 6.46 -10.02
N ALA A 44 -2.99 6.92 -10.53
CA ALA A 44 -4.00 7.57 -9.71
C ALA A 44 -4.54 6.65 -8.61
N TRP A 45 -4.78 5.37 -8.91
CA TRP A 45 -5.18 4.39 -7.90
C TRP A 45 -4.06 4.14 -6.88
N ARG A 46 -2.80 3.99 -7.32
CA ARG A 46 -1.66 3.83 -6.42
C ARG A 46 -1.47 5.01 -5.49
N ASP A 47 -1.69 6.25 -5.95
CA ASP A 47 -1.48 7.43 -5.12
C ASP A 47 -2.51 7.55 -3.99
N HIS A 48 -3.78 7.24 -4.27
CA HIS A 48 -4.81 7.11 -3.23
C HIS A 48 -4.42 6.09 -2.16
N GLN A 49 -3.94 4.92 -2.59
CA GLN A 49 -3.54 3.85 -1.67
C GLN A 49 -2.25 4.18 -0.90
N LEU A 50 -1.37 5.00 -1.48
CA LEU A 50 -0.14 5.45 -0.83
C LEU A 50 -0.41 6.55 0.20
N SER A 51 -1.37 7.43 -0.06
CA SER A 51 -1.80 8.47 0.89
C SER A 51 -2.35 7.85 2.19
N GLU A 52 -3.24 6.85 2.08
CA GLU A 52 -3.77 6.14 3.25
C GLU A 52 -2.68 5.44 4.07
N ARG A 53 -1.74 4.77 3.41
CA ARG A 53 -0.61 4.11 4.07
C ARG A 53 0.31 5.10 4.78
N ARG A 54 0.53 6.29 4.22
CA ARG A 54 1.30 7.35 4.88
C ARG A 54 0.58 7.87 6.12
N ALA A 55 -0.73 8.09 6.05
CA ALA A 55 -1.53 8.52 7.20
C ALA A 55 -1.48 7.49 8.34
N GLN A 56 -1.64 6.20 8.03
CA GLN A 56 -1.50 5.09 8.98
C GLN A 56 -0.12 5.07 9.63
N SER A 57 0.95 5.20 8.82
CA SER A 57 2.33 5.23 9.33
C SER A 57 2.57 6.41 10.27
N MET A 58 2.04 7.60 9.97
CA MET A 58 2.18 8.76 10.85
C MET A 58 1.46 8.54 12.18
N ARG A 59 0.21 8.04 12.16
CA ARG A 59 -0.54 7.71 13.39
C ARG A 59 0.19 6.69 14.24
N TYR A 60 0.69 5.62 13.62
CA TYR A 60 1.50 4.60 14.31
C TYR A 60 2.76 5.21 14.94
N SER A 61 3.49 6.05 14.20
CA SER A 61 4.69 6.72 14.74
C SER A 61 4.38 7.67 15.90
N SER A 62 3.23 8.35 15.87
CA SER A 62 2.77 9.21 16.95
C SER A 62 2.35 8.43 18.20
N ALA A 63 1.79 7.23 18.02
CA ALA A 63 1.51 6.34 19.15
C ALA A 63 2.81 5.88 19.82
N LEU A 64 3.82 5.52 19.02
CA LEU A 64 5.15 5.17 19.54
C LEU A 64 5.83 6.33 20.28
N SER A 65 5.66 7.59 19.84
CA SER A 65 6.18 8.73 20.61
C SER A 65 5.46 8.90 21.94
N LEU A 66 4.14 8.69 22.00
CA LEU A 66 3.38 8.71 23.26
C LEU A 66 3.87 7.65 24.25
N VAL A 67 4.19 6.43 23.78
CA VAL A 67 4.82 5.39 24.62
C VAL A 67 6.17 5.87 25.17
N ARG A 68 7.00 6.49 24.34
CA ARG A 68 8.30 7.04 24.79
C ARG A 68 8.16 8.18 25.79
N GLU A 69 7.07 8.94 25.71
CA GLU A 69 6.72 9.99 26.67
C GLU A 69 6.09 9.44 27.96
N GLY A 70 5.88 8.13 28.08
CA GLY A 70 5.24 7.49 29.22
C GLY A 70 3.71 7.66 29.26
N LYS A 71 3.10 8.09 28.14
CA LYS A 71 1.66 8.29 27.99
C LYS A 71 0.99 7.04 27.45
N ASP A 72 1.22 5.91 28.12
CA ASP A 72 0.80 4.57 27.66
C ASP A 72 -0.72 4.49 27.41
N ALA A 73 -1.54 5.13 28.24
CA ALA A 73 -2.99 5.15 28.08
C ALA A 73 -3.47 5.94 26.85
N GLU A 74 -2.76 7.01 26.46
CA GLU A 74 -3.06 7.73 25.22
C GLU A 74 -2.55 6.96 24.01
N ALA A 75 -1.35 6.38 24.11
CA ALA A 75 -0.78 5.53 23.07
C ALA A 75 -1.71 4.36 22.73
N ALA A 76 -2.26 3.66 23.74
CA ALA A 76 -3.19 2.56 23.56
C ALA A 76 -4.43 2.97 22.75
N LYS A 77 -4.98 4.17 22.99
CA LYS A 77 -6.12 4.71 22.22
C LYS A 77 -5.75 4.95 20.76
N VAL A 78 -4.56 5.50 20.50
CA VAL A 78 -4.11 5.73 19.12
C VAL A 78 -3.84 4.41 18.40
N PHE A 79 -3.24 3.43 19.07
CA PHE A 79 -3.05 2.09 18.52
C PHE A 79 -4.39 1.39 18.23
N ALA A 80 -5.39 1.51 19.10
CA ALA A 80 -6.73 0.98 18.87
C ALA A 80 -7.43 1.57 17.64
N LEU A 81 -7.15 2.83 17.30
CA LEU A 81 -7.64 3.45 16.07
C LEU A 81 -6.94 2.86 14.85
N VAL A 82 -5.60 2.78 14.87
CA VAL A 82 -4.82 2.22 13.76
C VAL A 82 -5.14 0.72 13.53
N ALA A 83 -5.45 -0.03 14.59
CA ALA A 83 -5.88 -1.42 14.52
C ALA A 83 -7.18 -1.62 13.71
N GLN A 84 -8.10 -0.65 13.78
CA GLN A 84 -9.38 -0.69 13.08
C GLN A 84 -9.28 -0.29 11.60
N GLU A 85 -8.26 0.47 11.21
CA GLU A 85 -8.09 0.97 9.83
C GLU A 85 -7.66 -0.12 8.83
N GLY A 86 -7.22 -1.29 9.31
CA GLY A 86 -6.74 -2.36 8.45
C GLY A 86 -5.40 -2.03 7.76
N GLY A 87 -4.94 -2.91 6.87
CA GLY A 87 -3.66 -2.72 6.18
C GLY A 87 -2.43 -3.08 7.04
N GLY A 88 -1.24 -2.72 6.54
CA GLY A 88 0.04 -3.27 7.01
C GLY A 88 0.40 -2.96 8.47
N TYR A 89 -0.04 -1.82 9.01
CA TYR A 89 0.24 -1.43 10.40
C TYR A 89 -0.83 -1.89 11.39
N SER A 90 -2.00 -2.32 10.91
CA SER A 90 -3.14 -2.65 11.79
C SER A 90 -2.83 -3.81 12.74
N THR A 91 -2.17 -4.86 12.25
CA THR A 91 -1.79 -6.02 13.05
C THR A 91 -0.84 -5.62 14.17
N LEU A 92 0.25 -4.89 13.83
CA LEU A 92 1.22 -4.41 14.80
C LEU A 92 0.57 -3.49 15.84
N ALA A 93 -0.25 -2.53 15.41
CA ALA A 93 -0.97 -1.64 16.31
C ALA A 93 -1.89 -2.40 17.27
N SER A 94 -2.52 -3.50 16.80
CA SER A 94 -3.37 -4.32 17.67
C SER A 94 -2.56 -5.01 18.78
N PHE A 95 -1.34 -5.46 18.49
CA PHE A 95 -0.44 -6.04 19.50
C PHE A 95 0.03 -5.00 20.51
N GLU A 96 0.43 -3.81 20.05
CA GLU A 96 0.86 -2.70 20.91
C GLU A 96 -0.28 -2.22 21.82
N GLU A 97 -1.51 -2.11 21.30
CA GLU A 97 -2.71 -1.83 22.10
C GLU A 97 -2.86 -2.84 23.24
N ALA A 98 -2.81 -4.14 22.92
CA ALA A 98 -2.97 -5.21 23.90
C ALA A 98 -1.85 -5.23 24.95
N GLU A 99 -0.60 -4.97 24.54
CA GLU A 99 0.54 -4.89 25.45
C GLU A 99 0.42 -3.71 26.41
N LEU A 100 0.02 -2.54 25.92
CA LEU A 100 -0.18 -1.36 26.76
C LEU A 100 -1.34 -1.55 27.74
N LEU A 101 -2.43 -2.21 27.33
CA LEU A 101 -3.52 -2.60 28.23
C LEU A 101 -3.00 -3.52 29.34
N ALA A 102 -2.22 -4.55 28.99
CA ALA A 102 -1.62 -5.46 29.96
C ALA A 102 -0.68 -4.71 30.94
N LYS A 103 0.16 -3.80 30.42
CA LYS A 103 1.06 -2.96 31.23
C LYS A 103 0.32 -2.03 32.18
N SER A 104 -0.87 -1.55 31.78
CA SER A 104 -1.73 -0.71 32.63
C SER A 104 -2.48 -1.50 33.70
N GLY A 105 -2.37 -2.83 33.72
CA GLY A 105 -3.08 -3.73 34.63
C GLY A 105 -4.48 -4.13 34.16
N ASP A 106 -4.90 -3.71 32.96
CA ASP A 106 -6.15 -4.14 32.34
C ASP A 106 -5.96 -5.47 31.58
N HIS A 107 -5.74 -6.53 32.35
CA HIS A 107 -5.56 -7.88 31.80
C HIS A 107 -6.79 -8.35 31.02
N LYS A 108 -8.01 -7.98 31.45
CA LYS A 108 -9.24 -8.33 30.72
C LYS A 108 -9.30 -7.64 29.36
N GLY A 109 -8.95 -6.35 29.30
CA GLY A 109 -8.83 -5.61 28.06
C GLY A 109 -7.76 -6.19 27.14
N ALA A 110 -6.61 -6.57 27.70
CA ALA A 110 -5.51 -7.19 26.95
C ALA A 110 -5.93 -8.53 26.32
N VAL A 111 -6.57 -9.42 27.09
CA VAL A 111 -7.11 -10.70 26.60
C VAL A 111 -8.10 -10.46 25.45
N ALA A 112 -9.05 -9.53 25.64
CA ALA A 112 -10.02 -9.20 24.60
C ALA A 112 -9.38 -8.62 23.32
N ALA A 113 -8.28 -7.87 23.46
CA ALA A 113 -7.51 -7.35 22.34
C ALA A 113 -6.75 -8.47 21.61
N TYR A 114 -6.08 -9.38 22.32
CA TYR A 114 -5.41 -10.53 21.72
C TYR A 114 -6.39 -11.49 21.05
N ASP A 115 -7.54 -11.76 21.66
CA ASP A 115 -8.58 -12.63 21.07
C ASP A 115 -9.13 -12.05 19.76
N ARG A 116 -9.28 -10.72 19.66
CA ARG A 116 -9.64 -10.06 18.39
C ARG A 116 -8.60 -10.33 17.29
N ILE A 117 -7.31 -10.32 17.62
CA ILE A 117 -6.24 -10.60 16.66
C ILE A 117 -6.31 -12.06 16.23
N ALA A 118 -6.45 -12.99 17.19
CA ALA A 118 -6.55 -14.42 16.92
C ALA A 118 -7.76 -14.77 16.03
N ALA A 119 -8.88 -14.06 16.19
CA ALA A 119 -10.10 -14.27 15.42
C ALA A 119 -10.09 -13.60 14.02
N LYS A 120 -9.15 -12.68 13.74
CA LYS A 120 -9.16 -11.89 12.50
C LYS A 120 -8.72 -12.73 11.29
N ALA A 121 -9.64 -12.94 10.36
CA ALA A 121 -9.38 -13.63 9.10
C ALA A 121 -8.47 -12.78 8.18
N GLY A 122 -7.55 -13.43 7.46
CA GLY A 122 -6.66 -12.76 6.51
C GLY A 122 -5.34 -12.22 7.11
N ILE A 123 -5.06 -12.48 8.39
CA ILE A 123 -3.74 -12.28 8.98
C ILE A 123 -2.95 -13.60 8.90
N ASP A 124 -1.62 -13.49 8.73
CA ASP A 124 -0.70 -14.63 8.78
C ASP A 124 -0.98 -15.52 10.02
N PRO A 125 -1.05 -16.85 9.86
CA PRO A 125 -1.22 -17.80 10.97
C PRO A 125 -0.29 -17.53 12.16
N ILE A 126 0.97 -17.13 11.92
CA ILE A 126 1.96 -16.85 12.97
C ILE A 126 1.46 -15.78 13.94
N PHE A 127 0.84 -14.70 13.44
CA PHE A 127 0.31 -13.66 14.32
C PHE A 127 -0.91 -14.15 15.11
N ARG A 128 -1.76 -15.00 14.51
CA ARG A 128 -2.92 -15.55 15.24
C ARG A 128 -2.47 -16.47 16.37
N GLU A 129 -1.49 -17.33 16.12
CA GLU A 129 -0.91 -18.23 17.11
C GLU A 129 -0.22 -17.45 18.24
N LEU A 130 0.57 -16.43 17.90
CA LEU A 130 1.17 -15.53 18.89
C LEU A 130 0.10 -14.86 19.76
N ALA A 131 -0.97 -14.33 19.14
CA ALA A 131 -2.05 -13.69 19.87
C ALA A 131 -2.76 -14.66 20.82
N THR A 132 -3.03 -15.90 20.39
CA THR A 132 -3.60 -16.92 21.31
C THR A 132 -2.68 -17.22 22.49
N LEU A 133 -1.36 -17.30 22.27
CA LEU A 133 -0.41 -17.54 23.36
C LEU A 133 -0.37 -16.37 24.35
N LEU A 134 -0.31 -15.14 23.84
CA LEU A 134 -0.31 -13.93 24.67
C LEU A 134 -1.64 -13.76 25.42
N SER A 135 -2.77 -14.08 24.80
CA SER A 135 -4.08 -14.09 25.46
C SER A 135 -4.09 -15.01 26.68
N VAL A 136 -3.63 -16.26 26.52
CA VAL A 136 -3.56 -17.24 27.63
C VAL A 136 -2.59 -16.80 28.72
N MET A 137 -1.49 -16.12 28.38
CA MET A 137 -0.52 -15.64 29.37
C MET A 137 -1.04 -14.48 30.23
N GLN A 138 -2.01 -13.72 29.72
CA GLN A 138 -2.60 -12.56 30.41
C GLN A 138 -3.87 -12.91 31.20
N GLY A 139 -4.45 -14.10 30.99
CA GLY A 139 -5.60 -14.61 31.74
C GLY A 139 -5.21 -15.27 33.06
#